data_AF-A0A2G2G0P3-F1
#
_entry.id   AF-A0A2G2G0P3-F1
#
_cell.length_a   1.000
_cell.length_b   1.000
_cell.length_c   1.000
_cell.angle_alpha   90.00
_cell.angle_beta   90.00
_cell.angle_gamma   90.00
#
_symmetry.space_group_name_H-M   'P 1'
#
loop_
_entity.id
_entity.type
_entity.pdbx_description
1 polymer ?
#
loop_
_entity_poly.entity_id
_entity_poly.type
_entity_poly.pdbx_seq_one_letter_code
_entity_poly.pdbx_strand_id
1 'polypeptide(L)'
;MKIFFLCLLVGILYAAPIDKTIDELLDNEAKAELKIPLYDPFKRAQPLLKKKSKPRKSHFSAPAQLSAIMNDKAFFAGRWYKLGDNTPEGKLVKLRKDKIYLRQGKKTKVLKLQKKKPMFKIHEKASK
;
A
#
# COMPACT_ATOMS: atom_id res chain seq x y z
N MET A 1 82.15 -14.71 10.59
CA MET A 1 80.71 -14.36 10.49
C MET A 1 79.74 -15.52 10.77
N LYS A 2 80.17 -16.69 11.28
CA LYS A 2 79.24 -17.81 11.60
C LYS A 2 78.63 -17.73 13.01
N ILE A 3 79.34 -17.16 13.97
CA ILE A 3 78.89 -17.04 15.38
C ILE A 3 77.75 -16.02 15.52
N PHE A 4 77.77 -14.95 14.74
CA PHE A 4 76.71 -13.93 14.76
C PHE A 4 75.36 -14.48 14.26
N PHE A 5 75.40 -15.36 13.25
CA PHE A 5 74.21 -16.04 12.74
C PHE A 5 73.65 -17.05 13.76
N LEU A 6 74.53 -17.74 14.50
CA LEU A 6 74.13 -18.69 15.54
C LEU A 6 73.40 -17.99 16.70
N CYS A 7 73.91 -16.85 17.18
CA CYS A 7 73.25 -16.09 18.24
C CYS A 7 71.90 -15.51 17.80
N LEU A 8 71.77 -15.11 16.52
CA LEU A 8 70.53 -14.58 15.97
C LEU A 8 69.45 -15.67 15.85
N LEU A 9 69.84 -16.91 15.56
CA LEU A 9 68.94 -18.07 15.47
C LEU A 9 68.47 -18.56 16.85
N VAL A 10 69.35 -18.54 17.86
CA VAL A 10 68.99 -18.88 19.25
C VAL A 10 68.09 -17.81 19.86
N GLY A 11 68.27 -16.53 19.50
CA GLY A 11 67.39 -15.43 19.94
C GLY A 11 65.95 -15.58 19.46
N ILE A 12 65.73 -16.09 18.24
CA ILE A 12 64.37 -16.31 17.68
C ILE A 12 63.67 -17.47 18.40
N LEU A 13 64.39 -18.51 18.80
CA LEU A 13 63.84 -19.64 19.57
C LEU A 13 63.43 -19.27 21.00
N TYR A 14 64.02 -18.23 21.58
CA TYR A 14 63.71 -17.75 22.93
C TYR A 14 62.75 -16.54 22.97
N ALA A 15 62.35 -15.99 21.82
CA ALA A 15 61.59 -14.74 21.74
C ALA A 15 60.06 -14.87 21.90
N ALA A 16 59.49 -16.07 22.08
CA ALA A 16 58.08 -16.19 22.48
C ALA A 16 57.77 -17.54 23.15
N PRO A 17 57.41 -17.59 24.44
CA PRO A 17 56.78 -18.76 25.03
C PRO A 17 55.33 -18.82 24.53
N ILE A 18 55.09 -19.52 23.43
CA ILE A 18 53.77 -19.72 22.80
C ILE A 18 52.76 -20.26 23.83
N ASP A 19 53.23 -21.07 24.77
CA ASP A 19 52.43 -21.76 25.78
C ASP A 19 51.71 -20.76 26.71
N LYS A 20 52.35 -19.63 27.04
CA LYS A 20 51.75 -18.62 27.92
C LYS A 20 50.72 -17.76 27.18
N THR A 21 50.91 -17.54 25.88
CA THR A 21 49.97 -16.74 25.09
C THR A 21 48.64 -17.43 24.84
N ILE A 22 48.58 -18.76 24.79
CA ILE A 22 47.31 -19.47 24.57
C ILE A 22 46.42 -19.38 25.81
N ASP A 23 46.97 -19.64 27.00
CA ASP A 23 46.23 -19.54 28.26
C ASP A 23 45.83 -18.08 28.56
N GLU A 24 46.71 -17.11 28.26
CA GLU A 24 46.44 -15.68 28.43
C GLU A 24 45.41 -15.14 27.40
N LEU A 25 45.27 -15.78 26.23
CA LEU A 25 44.20 -15.51 25.26
C LEU A 25 42.88 -16.18 25.66
N LEU A 26 42.93 -17.39 26.23
CA LEU A 26 41.75 -18.12 26.74
C LEU A 26 41.15 -17.46 28.00
N ASP A 27 41.99 -16.88 28.87
CA ASP A 27 41.55 -16.15 30.06
C ASP A 27 41.06 -14.72 29.75
N ASN A 28 41.53 -14.10 28.66
CA ASN A 28 41.04 -12.80 28.17
C ASN A 28 39.79 -12.88 27.30
N GLU A 29 39.38 -14.08 26.87
CA GLU A 29 38.03 -14.30 26.36
C GLU A 29 37.06 -14.19 27.53
N ALA A 30 36.73 -12.96 27.91
CA ALA A 30 35.60 -12.65 28.77
C ALA A 30 34.41 -13.43 28.22
N LYS A 31 34.07 -14.53 28.89
CA LYS A 31 32.96 -15.42 28.54
C LYS A 31 31.72 -14.56 28.60
N ALA A 32 31.36 -13.96 27.47
CA ALA A 32 30.16 -13.18 27.33
C ALA A 32 29.03 -14.18 27.48
N GLU A 33 28.51 -14.30 28.70
CA GLU A 33 27.39 -15.17 29.00
C GLU A 33 26.24 -14.76 28.09
N LEU A 34 26.01 -15.58 27.06
CA LEU A 34 24.92 -15.39 26.13
C LEU A 34 23.63 -15.60 26.93
N LYS A 35 22.96 -14.50 27.26
CA LYS A 35 21.66 -14.52 27.93
C LYS A 35 20.63 -15.10 26.96
N ILE A 36 20.44 -16.41 27.00
CA ILE A 36 19.38 -17.08 26.25
C ILE A 36 18.06 -16.66 26.88
N PRO A 37 17.17 -15.95 26.15
CA PRO A 37 15.87 -15.60 26.70
C PRO A 37 15.07 -16.88 26.96
N LEU A 38 14.50 -17.01 28.16
CA LEU A 38 13.59 -18.10 28.48
C LEU A 38 12.34 -18.00 27.59
N TYR A 39 12.20 -18.96 26.67
CA TYR A 39 11.05 -19.02 25.76
C TYR A 39 9.82 -19.55 26.50
N ASP A 40 8.77 -18.75 26.51
CA ASP A 40 7.46 -19.15 27.04
C ASP A 40 6.55 -19.54 25.87
N PRO A 41 6.21 -20.85 25.71
CA PRO A 41 5.46 -21.35 24.56
C PRO A 41 4.01 -20.85 24.52
N PHE A 42 3.50 -20.31 25.63
CA PHE A 42 2.14 -19.75 25.70
C PHE A 42 2.12 -18.23 25.49
N LYS A 43 3.28 -17.57 25.46
CA LYS A 43 3.37 -16.14 25.15
C LYS A 43 3.62 -15.94 23.66
N ARG A 44 2.69 -15.22 23.04
CA ARG A 44 2.80 -14.84 21.62
C ARG A 44 4.07 -14.00 21.41
N ALA A 45 4.92 -14.40 20.46
CA ALA A 45 6.13 -13.66 20.13
C ALA A 45 5.80 -12.23 19.68
N GLN A 46 6.61 -11.26 20.11
CA GLN A 46 6.49 -9.90 19.60
C GLN A 46 6.81 -9.90 18.10
N PRO A 47 6.05 -9.14 17.28
CA PRO A 47 6.30 -9.08 15.85
C PRO A 47 7.70 -8.51 15.61
N LEU A 48 8.57 -9.30 14.98
CA LEU A 48 9.97 -8.95 14.70
C LEU A 48 10.11 -7.71 13.80
N LEU A 49 9.08 -7.41 13.01
CA LEU A 49 9.06 -6.28 12.08
C LEU A 49 7.85 -5.40 12.35
N LYS A 50 8.10 -4.12 12.69
CA LYS A 50 7.06 -3.10 12.72
C LYS A 50 6.58 -2.84 11.30
N LYS A 51 5.46 -3.43 10.91
CA LYS A 51 4.86 -3.25 9.58
C LYS A 51 4.45 -1.77 9.44
N LYS A 52 5.26 -0.97 8.74
CA LYS A 52 4.88 0.39 8.35
C LYS A 52 3.74 0.28 7.34
N SER A 53 2.50 0.36 7.81
CA SER A 53 1.34 0.41 6.91
C SER A 53 1.41 1.73 6.13
N LYS A 54 1.79 1.67 4.86
CA LYS A 54 1.60 2.80 3.96
C LYS A 54 0.10 3.11 3.96
N PRO A 55 -0.32 4.38 4.10
CA PRO A 55 -1.73 4.72 4.03
C PRO A 55 -2.27 4.22 2.70
N ARG A 56 -3.30 3.36 2.76
CA ARG A 56 -3.97 2.87 1.57
C ARG A 56 -4.57 4.10 0.89
N LYS A 57 -4.20 4.35 -0.37
CA LYS A 57 -4.82 5.44 -1.14
C LYS A 57 -6.33 5.22 -1.10
N SER A 58 -7.07 6.16 -0.51
CA SER A 58 -8.53 6.05 -0.46
C SER A 58 -9.03 6.08 -1.90
N HIS A 59 -9.81 5.09 -2.31
CA HIS A 59 -10.49 5.17 -3.60
C HIS A 59 -11.52 6.30 -3.50
N PHE A 60 -11.24 7.44 -4.14
CA PHE A 60 -12.23 8.51 -4.27
C PHE A 60 -13.44 7.92 -4.99
N SER A 61 -14.63 8.06 -4.42
CA SER A 61 -15.86 7.61 -5.09
C SER A 61 -15.99 8.36 -6.41
N ALA A 62 -16.18 7.63 -7.51
CA ALA A 62 -16.38 8.25 -8.81
C ALA A 62 -17.54 9.27 -8.75
N PRO A 63 -17.44 10.41 -9.45
CA PRO A 63 -18.53 11.39 -9.48
C PRO A 63 -19.80 10.74 -10.05
N ALA A 64 -20.99 11.12 -9.53
CA ALA A 64 -22.22 10.51 -10.02
C ALA A 64 -22.41 10.81 -11.51
N GLN A 65 -22.74 9.78 -12.28
CA GLN A 65 -22.99 9.86 -13.71
C GLN A 65 -24.48 9.64 -14.01
N LEU A 66 -25.04 10.49 -14.86
CA LEU A 66 -26.38 10.32 -15.37
C LEU A 66 -26.38 9.17 -16.38
N SER A 67 -27.08 8.09 -16.03
CA SER A 67 -27.06 6.84 -16.81
C SER A 67 -28.27 6.73 -17.73
N ALA A 68 -29.46 7.14 -17.28
CA ALA A 68 -30.68 7.10 -18.09
C ALA A 68 -31.70 8.16 -17.64
N ILE A 69 -32.62 8.51 -18.55
CA ILE A 69 -33.81 9.32 -18.27
C ILE A 69 -34.99 8.62 -18.91
N MET A 70 -36.06 8.39 -18.14
CA MET A 70 -37.27 7.70 -18.59
C MET A 70 -38.47 8.14 -17.76
N ASN A 71 -39.61 8.43 -18.39
CA ASN A 71 -40.88 8.76 -17.75
C ASN A 71 -40.75 9.82 -16.64
N ASP A 72 -40.13 10.96 -16.97
CA ASP A 72 -39.85 12.08 -16.05
C ASP A 72 -39.03 11.70 -14.79
N LYS A 73 -38.31 10.59 -14.86
CA LYS A 73 -37.35 10.15 -13.85
C LYS A 73 -35.95 10.09 -14.42
N ALA A 74 -34.96 10.36 -13.58
CA ALA A 74 -33.56 10.22 -13.90
C ALA A 74 -32.93 9.09 -13.08
N PHE A 75 -32.16 8.22 -13.74
CA PHE A 75 -31.38 7.17 -13.11
C PHE A 75 -29.93 7.60 -12.98
N PHE A 76 -29.48 7.82 -11.75
CA PHE A 76 -28.09 8.12 -11.42
C PHE A 76 -27.79 7.67 -9.98
N ALA A 77 -26.50 7.42 -9.67
CA ALA A 77 -26.08 6.88 -8.37
C ALA A 77 -26.86 5.62 -7.93
N GLY A 78 -27.24 4.77 -8.91
CA GLY A 78 -27.93 3.50 -8.68
C GLY A 78 -29.41 3.61 -8.31
N ARG A 79 -30.04 4.79 -8.38
CA ARG A 79 -31.45 4.99 -8.00
C ARG A 79 -32.19 5.86 -9.01
N TRP A 80 -33.52 5.70 -9.06
CA TRP A 80 -34.41 6.55 -9.84
C TRP A 80 -34.90 7.72 -8.99
N TYR A 81 -34.82 8.93 -9.54
CA TYR A 81 -35.25 10.16 -8.90
C TYR A 81 -36.24 10.92 -9.77
N LYS A 82 -37.24 11.51 -9.13
CA LYS A 82 -38.23 12.43 -9.72
C LYS A 82 -37.84 13.88 -9.45
N LEU A 83 -38.41 14.79 -10.23
CA LEU A 83 -38.28 16.23 -10.01
C LEU A 83 -38.66 16.59 -8.57
N GLY A 84 -37.78 17.32 -7.87
CA GLY A 84 -37.97 17.72 -6.48
C GLY A 84 -37.32 16.81 -5.45
N ASP A 85 -36.90 15.59 -5.83
CA ASP A 85 -36.26 14.66 -4.89
C ASP A 85 -34.90 15.17 -4.40
N ASN A 86 -34.58 14.85 -3.15
CA ASN A 86 -33.26 15.07 -2.57
C ASN A 86 -32.36 13.87 -2.88
N THR A 87 -31.19 14.15 -3.44
CA THR A 87 -30.19 13.14 -3.80
C THR A 87 -28.89 13.40 -3.06
N PRO A 88 -27.95 12.44 -2.97
CA PRO A 88 -26.64 12.65 -2.35
C PRO A 88 -25.85 13.81 -2.95
N GLU A 89 -26.10 14.13 -4.22
CA GLU A 89 -25.45 15.24 -4.93
C GLU A 89 -26.23 16.57 -4.88
N GLY A 90 -27.43 16.60 -4.28
CA GLY A 90 -28.28 17.78 -4.16
C GLY A 90 -29.74 17.53 -4.57
N LYS A 91 -30.55 18.60 -4.57
CA LYS A 91 -31.97 18.54 -4.94
C LYS A 91 -32.14 18.57 -6.45
N LEU A 92 -32.97 17.68 -7.01
CA LEU A 92 -33.28 17.69 -8.43
C LEU A 92 -34.26 18.83 -8.77
N VAL A 93 -33.77 19.87 -9.45
CA VAL A 93 -34.56 21.09 -9.74
C VAL A 93 -35.13 21.07 -11.15
N LYS A 94 -34.43 20.47 -12.11
CA LYS A 94 -34.87 20.43 -13.50
C LYS A 94 -34.44 19.15 -14.19
N LEU A 95 -35.38 18.55 -14.91
CA LEU A 95 -35.16 17.36 -15.73
C LEU A 95 -35.40 17.73 -17.20
N ARG A 96 -34.45 17.39 -18.07
CA ARG A 96 -34.57 17.49 -19.53
C ARG A 96 -34.28 16.13 -20.14
N LYS A 97 -34.51 15.99 -21.45
CA LYS A 97 -34.31 14.72 -22.19
C LYS A 97 -32.86 14.22 -22.17
N ASP A 98 -31.88 15.12 -22.04
CA ASP A 98 -30.45 14.82 -22.19
C ASP A 98 -29.60 15.15 -20.96
N LYS A 99 -30.17 15.83 -19.96
CA LYS A 99 -29.45 16.33 -18.79
C LYS A 99 -30.37 16.62 -17.62
N ILE A 100 -29.78 16.65 -16.43
CA ILE A 100 -30.44 17.05 -15.20
C ILE A 100 -29.68 18.16 -14.48
N TYR A 101 -30.42 18.96 -13.71
CA TYR A 101 -29.89 20.06 -12.91
C TYR A 101 -30.13 19.77 -11.43
N LEU A 102 -29.03 19.65 -10.69
CA LEU A 102 -28.99 19.40 -9.26
C LEU A 102 -28.58 20.67 -8.54
N ARG A 103 -29.36 21.11 -7.55
CA ARG A 103 -29.00 22.25 -6.71
C ARG A 103 -28.33 21.76 -5.43
N GLN A 104 -27.11 22.22 -5.21
CA GLN A 104 -26.32 21.94 -4.01
C GLN A 104 -25.98 23.28 -3.34
N GLY A 105 -26.79 23.67 -2.36
CA GLY A 105 -26.71 24.98 -1.73
C GLY A 105 -26.90 26.13 -2.72
N LYS A 106 -25.85 26.93 -2.93
CA LYS A 106 -25.83 28.07 -3.87
C LYS A 106 -25.42 27.70 -5.31
N LYS A 107 -24.88 26.50 -5.52
CA LYS A 107 -24.38 26.06 -6.84
C LYS A 107 -25.39 25.14 -7.52
N THR A 108 -25.41 25.17 -8.85
CA THR A 108 -26.17 24.22 -9.68
C THR A 108 -25.20 23.33 -10.44
N LYS A 109 -25.25 22.02 -10.19
CA LYS A 109 -24.49 21.00 -10.90
C LYS A 109 -25.34 20.46 -12.05
N VAL A 110 -24.73 20.27 -13.22
CA VAL A 110 -25.41 19.72 -14.40
C VAL A 110 -24.82 18.35 -14.71
N LEU A 111 -25.65 17.31 -14.69
CA LEU A 111 -25.26 15.98 -15.14
C LEU A 111 -25.84 15.75 -16.53
N LYS A 112 -24.97 15.44 -17.50
CA LYS A 112 -25.35 15.14 -18.89
C LYS A 112 -25.39 13.64 -19.11
N LEU A 113 -26.33 13.18 -19.92
CA LEU A 113 -26.44 11.79 -20.32
C LEU A 113 -25.24 11.44 -21.20
N GLN A 114 -24.46 10.44 -20.81
CA GLN A 114 -23.31 10.01 -21.60
C GLN A 114 -23.80 9.33 -22.88
N LYS A 115 -23.48 9.92 -24.03
CA LYS A 115 -23.72 9.29 -25.33
C LYS A 115 -22.68 8.18 -25.52
N LYS A 116 -23.11 6.92 -25.46
CA LYS A 116 -22.25 5.79 -25.83
C LYS A 116 -22.14 5.72 -27.36
N LYS A 117 -20.99 5.27 -27.86
CA LYS A 117 -20.85 4.89 -29.26
C LYS A 117 -21.79 3.70 -29.54
N PRO A 118 -22.52 3.68 -30.66
CA PRO A 118 -23.35 2.53 -31.01
C PRO A 118 -22.46 1.30 -31.12
N MET A 119 -22.80 0.26 -30.35
CA MET A 119 -22.00 -0.96 -30.27
C MET A 119 -22.22 -1.89 -31.47
N PHE A 120 -23.35 -1.72 -32.17
CA PHE A 120 -23.71 -2.50 -33.34
C PHE A 120 -23.97 -1.60 -34.53
N LYS A 121 -23.50 -2.03 -35.71
CA LYS A 121 -23.92 -1.46 -36.99
C LYS A 121 -25.26 -2.08 -37.33
N ILE A 122 -26.33 -1.28 -37.27
CA ILE A 122 -27.66 -1.74 -37.67
C ILE A 122 -27.68 -1.73 -39.20
N HIS A 123 -27.88 -2.90 -39.81
CA HIS A 123 -28.18 -3.01 -41.23
C HIS A 123 -29.70 -3.14 -41.36
N GLU A 124 -30.35 -2.12 -41.94
CA GLU A 124 -31.77 -2.20 -42.25
C GLU A 124 -31.98 -3.19 -43.40
N LYS A 125 -32.75 -4.25 -43.15
CA LYS A 125 -33.22 -5.15 -44.19
C LYS A 125 -34.63 -4.68 -44.57
N ALA A 126 -34.79 -4.19 -45.80
CA ALA A 126 -36.10 -3.76 -46.29
C ALA A 126 -37.10 -4.90 -46.15
N SER A 127 -38.20 -4.67 -45.42
CA SER A 127 -39.34 -5.58 -45.39
C SER A 127 -40.03 -5.49 -46.75
N LYS A 128 -40.12 -6.62 -47.45
CA LYS A 128 -40.91 -6.78 -48.67
C LYS A 128 -42.40 -6.74 -48.36
#